data_AF-A0A4R2NQ00-F1
#
_entry.id   AF-A0A4R2NQ00-F1
#
_cell.length_a   1.000
_cell.length_b   1.000
_cell.length_c   1.000
_cell.angle_alpha   90.00
_cell.angle_beta   90.00
_cell.angle_gamma   90.00
#
_symmetry.space_group_name_H-M   'P 1'
#
loop_
_entity.id
_entity.type
_entity.pdbx_description
1 polymer ?
#
loop_
_entity_poly.entity_id
_entity_poly.type
_entity_poly.pdbx_seq_one_letter_code
_entity_poly.pdbx_strand_id
1 'polypeptide(L)' 'MKKIYFLVLIPISFIIGTPIFANKVTPYILGMPFFMFFVCLSMILTSLTLLTINKFTVETKGEDSK' A
#
# COMPACT_ATOMS: atom_id res chain seq x y z
N MET A 1 18.40 -6.20 6.65
CA MET A 1 17.23 -5.29 6.46
C MET A 1 16.18 -5.65 7.51
N LYS A 2 15.66 -4.70 8.30
CA LYS A 2 14.54 -4.98 9.21
C LYS A 2 13.36 -5.55 8.39
N LYS A 3 12.74 -6.64 8.86
CA LYS A 3 11.64 -7.31 8.14
C LYS A 3 10.47 -6.36 7.84
N ILE A 4 10.32 -5.28 8.60
CA ILE A 4 9.31 -4.24 8.41
C ILE A 4 9.36 -3.60 7.01
N TYR A 5 10.53 -3.51 6.36
CA TYR A 5 10.64 -2.93 5.03
C TYR A 5 10.00 -3.80 3.94
N PHE A 6 9.74 -5.09 4.21
CA PHE A 6 8.95 -5.93 3.30
C PHE A 6 7.49 -5.47 3.19
N LEU A 7 6.96 -4.64 4.10
CA LEU A 7 5.62 -4.06 3.93
C LEU A 7 5.53 -3.20 2.65
N VAL A 8 6.62 -2.61 2.18
CA VAL A 8 6.65 -1.82 0.92
C VAL A 8 6.29 -2.68 -0.30
N LEU A 9 6.50 -4.00 -0.21
CA LEU A 9 6.13 -4.93 -1.28
C LEU A 9 4.60 -5.03 -1.47
N ILE A 10 3.82 -4.67 -0.45
CA ILE A 10 2.34 -4.71 -0.50
C ILE A 10 1.80 -3.74 -1.56
N PRO A 11 2.04 -2.41 -1.49
CA PRO A 11 1.55 -1.49 -2.50
C PRO A 11 2.13 -1.75 -3.90
N ILE A 12 3.38 -2.23 -3.98
CA ILE A 12 4.02 -2.60 -5.26
C ILE A 12 3.29 -3.77 -5.92
N SER A 13 3.07 -4.86 -5.16
CA SER A 13 2.34 -6.03 -5.66
C SER A 13 0.91 -5.67 -6.03
N PHE A 14 0.30 -4.73 -5.30
CA PHE A 14 -1.03 -4.24 -5.60
C PHE A 14 -1.08 -3.52 -6.95
N ILE A 15 -0.14 -2.62 -7.25
CA ILE A 15 -0.08 -1.92 -8.54
C ILE A 15 0.19 -2.88 -9.70
N ILE A 16 1.02 -3.90 -9.52
CA ILE A 16 1.34 -4.87 -10.57
C ILE A 16 0.19 -5.87 -10.78
N GLY A 17 -0.47 -6.31 -9.70
CA GLY A 17 -1.58 -7.26 -9.76
C GLY A 17 -2.90 -6.64 -10.22
N THR A 18 -3.13 -5.36 -9.92
CA THR A 18 -4.38 -4.65 -10.24
C THR A 18 -4.69 -4.69 -11.74
N PRO A 19 -3.78 -4.37 -12.68
CA PRO A 19 -4.06 -4.47 -14.12
C PRO A 19 -4.52 -5.86 -14.59
N ILE A 20 -4.02 -6.94 -13.99
CA ILE A 20 -4.36 -8.30 -14.42
C ILE A 20 -5.83 -8.63 -14.09
N PHE A 21 -6.29 -8.19 -12.92
CA PHE A 21 -7.64 -8.50 -12.43
C PHE A 21 -8.66 -7.40 -12.75
N ALA A 22 -8.24 -6.14 -12.66
CA ALA A 22 -9.09 -4.97 -12.66
C ALA A 22 -9.06 -4.17 -13.97
N ASN A 23 -8.33 -4.61 -15.00
CA ASN A 23 -8.40 -4.04 -16.35
C ASN A 23 -9.71 -4.48 -17.05
N LYS A 24 -10.83 -4.03 -16.52
CA LYS A 24 -12.17 -4.21 -17.06
C LYS A 24 -12.90 -2.88 -16.97
N VAL A 25 -13.66 -2.56 -18.02
CA VAL A 25 -14.42 -1.30 -18.12
C VAL A 25 -15.58 -1.28 -17.12
N THR A 26 -16.15 -2.45 -16.82
CA THR A 26 -17.20 -2.67 -15.84
C THR A 26 -16.77 -3.75 -14.85
N PRO A 27 -17.18 -3.69 -13.56
CA PRO A 27 -18.18 -2.77 -12.98
C PRO A 27 -17.62 -1.41 -12.51
N TYR A 28 -18.50 -0.46 -12.23
CA TYR A 28 -18.11 0.80 -11.57
C TYR A 28 -18.14 0.61 -10.05
N ILE A 29 -17.12 1.10 -9.35
CA ILE A 29 -17.06 1.14 -7.89
C ILE A 29 -17.12 2.60 -7.45
N LEU A 30 -18.10 2.95 -6.61
CA LEU A 30 -18.30 4.33 -6.14
C LEU A 30 -18.42 5.36 -7.28
N GLY A 31 -18.98 4.95 -8.42
CA GLY A 31 -19.11 5.81 -9.62
C GLY A 31 -17.83 5.94 -10.46
N MET A 32 -16.73 5.26 -10.08
CA MET A 32 -15.47 5.25 -10.82
C MET A 32 -15.28 3.94 -11.59
N PRO A 33 -14.58 3.95 -12.75
CA PRO A 33 -14.18 2.72 -13.42
C PRO A 33 -13.41 1.80 -12.47
N PHE A 34 -13.63 0.48 -12.58
CA PHE A 34 -13.05 -0.53 -11.70
C PHE A 34 -11.55 -0.30 -11.48
N PHE A 35 -10.78 -0.20 -12.57
CA PHE A 35 -9.34 0.03 -12.52
C PHE A 35 -8.95 1.28 -11.71
N MET A 36 -9.63 2.40 -11.94
CA MET A 36 -9.34 3.67 -11.26
C MET A 36 -9.55 3.57 -9.75
N PHE A 37 -10.61 2.87 -9.31
CA PHE A 37 -10.85 2.65 -7.89
C PHE A 37 -9.67 1.94 -7.22
N PHE A 38 -9.16 0.87 -7.82
CA PHE A 38 -8.03 0.12 -7.24
C PHE A 38 -6.72 0.91 -7.27
N VAL A 39 -6.48 1.75 -8.28
CA VAL A 39 -5.33 2.66 -8.32
C VAL A 39 -5.43 3.70 -7.19
N CYS A 40 -6.60 4.27 -6.95
CA CYS A 40 -6.80 5.17 -5.80
C CYS A 40 -6.59 4.43 -4.46
N LEU A 41 -7.10 3.20 -4.34
CA LEU A 41 -6.91 2.37 -3.16
C LEU A 41 -5.43 2.06 -2.90
N SER A 42 -4.63 1.85 -3.96
CA SER A 42 -3.18 1.62 -3.82
C SER A 42 -2.45 2.85 -3.26
N MET A 43 -2.91 4.05 -3.56
CA MET A 43 -2.36 5.29 -3.00
C MET A 43 -2.58 5.39 -1.48
N ILE A 44 -3.78 5.01 -1.02
CA ILE A 44 -4.11 4.94 0.41
C ILE A 44 -3.27 3.87 1.10
N LEU A 45 -3.17 2.68 0.51
CA LEU A 45 -2.33 1.57 1.02
C LEU A 45 -0.86 1.97 1.14
N THR A 46 -0.34 2.76 0.19
CA THR A 46 1.04 3.27 0.22
C THR A 46 1.24 4.20 1.40
N SER A 47 0.33 5.13 1.62
CA SER A 47 0.37 6.06 2.77
C SER A 47 0.35 5.30 4.10
N LEU A 48 -0.58 4.33 4.24
CA LEU A 48 -0.67 3.50 5.44
C LEU A 48 0.59 2.68 5.67
N THR A 49 1.14 2.07 4.62
CA THR A 49 2.38 1.28 4.70
C THR A 49 3.55 2.12 5.22
N LEU A 50 3.72 3.32 4.69
CA LEU A 50 4.78 4.24 5.15
C LEU A 50 4.54 4.72 6.57
N LEU A 51 3.29 5.01 6.94
CA LEU A 51 2.92 5.38 8.30
C LEU A 51 3.29 4.26 9.28
N THR A 52 2.96 3.02 8.95
CA THR A 52 3.30 1.82 9.74
C THR A 52 4.81 1.69 9.87
N ILE A 53 5.56 1.72 8.76
CA ILE A 53 7.03 1.61 8.79
C ILE A 53 7.66 2.70 9.65
N ASN A 54 7.16 3.95 9.55
CA ASN A 54 7.67 5.08 10.32
C ASN A 54 7.41 4.89 11.82
N LYS A 55 6.17 4.55 12.21
CA LYS A 55 5.82 4.27 13.60
C LYS A 55 6.73 3.20 14.23
N PHE A 56 6.88 2.05 13.58
CA PHE A 56 7.74 0.97 14.05
C PHE A 56 9.23 1.33 14.05
N THR A 57 9.68 2.15 13.09
CA THR A 57 11.07 2.64 13.05
C THR A 57 11.37 3.61 14.19
N VAL A 58 10.43 4.51 14.50
CA VAL A 58 10.55 5.45 15.62
C VAL A 58 10.54 4.72 16.95
N GLU A 59 9.66 3.72 17.13
CA GLU A 59 9.61 2.88 18.34
C GLU A 59 10.94 2.16 18.59
N THR A 60 11.53 1.49 17.59
CA THR A 60 12.84 0.84 17.80
C THR A 60 13.93 1.83 18.18
N LYS A 61 13.93 3.04 17.60
CA LYS A 61 14.98 4.04 17.87
C LYS A 61 14.86 4.65 19.27
N GLY A 62 13.67 4.63 19.87
CA GLY A 62 13.44 5.03 21.26
C GLY A 62 13.90 4.00 22.29
N GLU A 63 14.00 2.72 21.90
CA GLU A 63 14.51 1.62 22.74
C GLU A 63 16.04 1.54 22.71
N ASP A 64 16.68 1.78 21.56
CA ASP A 64 18.15 1.76 21.41
C ASP A 64 18.87 2.98 22.07
N SER A 65 18.11 3.95 22.60
CA SER A 65 18.65 5.17 23.23
C SER A 65 18.42 5.24 24.75
N LYS A 66 18.04 4.13 25.39
CA LYS A 66 18.00 3.95 26.85
C LYS A 66 19.04 2.93 27.30
#